data_AF-A0A978V186-F1
#
_entry.id   AF-A0A978V186-F1
#
_cell.length_a   1.000
_cell.length_b   1.000
_cell.length_c   1.000
_cell.angle_alpha   90.00
_cell.angle_beta   90.00
_cell.angle_gamma   90.00
#
_symmetry.space_group_name_H-M   'P 1'
#
loop_
_entity.id
_entity.type
_entity.pdbx_description
1 polymer ?
#
loop_
_entity_poly.entity_id
_entity_poly.type
_entity_poly.pdbx_seq_one_letter_code
_entity_poly.pdbx_strand_id
1 'polypeptide(L)'
;MFSDTKEKINVELKFALPGKERQDSVYSGLQAVDLASELVCIHDSARPLVSSEDVEKVLKDGWLNGAAVLGVPVKATIKEGNSESFVVKTLDRKTLWEMQTPQVIKPQLLRKGFELVNSEGLEVTDDVSIVEYLKHPVYITEGSYTNIKVTTPDDILLAERILSLNSVKSSA
;
A
#
# COMPACT_ATOMS: atom_id res chain seq x y z
N MET A 1 20.67 14.44 3.23
CA MET A 1 19.49 14.01 4.02
C MET A 1 19.27 12.50 3.99
N PHE A 2 19.46 11.78 2.86
CA PHE A 2 19.36 10.30 2.83
C PHE A 2 20.69 9.54 2.94
N SER A 3 21.83 10.23 2.80
CA SER A 3 23.18 9.64 2.95
C SER A 3 23.41 9.09 4.36
N ASP A 4 22.88 9.77 5.36
CA ASP A 4 23.23 9.56 6.77
C ASP A 4 22.39 8.43 7.41
N THR A 5 21.35 7.96 6.72
CA THR A 5 20.48 6.87 7.17
C THR A 5 21.03 5.50 6.80
N LYS A 6 21.82 5.41 5.72
CA LYS A 6 22.36 4.14 5.22
C LYS A 6 23.25 3.43 6.24
N GLU A 7 23.95 4.18 7.07
CA GLU A 7 24.84 3.66 8.13
C GLU A 7 24.09 3.18 9.39
N LYS A 8 22.80 3.50 9.52
CA LYS A 8 21.98 3.19 10.73
C LYS A 8 20.98 2.06 10.53
N ILE A 9 20.82 1.53 9.32
CA ILE A 9 19.89 0.44 9.03
C ILE A 9 20.65 -0.88 9.05
N ASN A 10 20.57 -1.60 10.17
CA ASN A 10 21.14 -2.94 10.30
C ASN A 10 20.10 -4.01 9.90
N VAL A 11 19.54 -3.86 8.69
CA VAL A 11 18.54 -4.79 8.13
C VAL A 11 19.14 -5.42 6.88
N GLU A 12 19.07 -6.75 6.79
CA GLU A 12 19.48 -7.48 5.59
C GLU A 12 18.56 -7.11 4.42
N LEU A 13 19.13 -6.49 3.38
CA LEU A 13 18.39 -6.16 2.16
C LEU A 13 18.57 -7.27 1.13
N LYS A 14 17.45 -7.81 0.67
CA LYS A 14 17.40 -8.73 -0.48
C LYS A 14 16.79 -8.01 -1.66
N PHE A 15 17.37 -8.22 -2.84
CA PHE A 15 16.89 -7.66 -4.10
C PHE A 15 16.27 -8.76 -4.94
N ALA A 16 15.17 -8.43 -5.62
CA ALA A 16 14.51 -9.28 -6.59
C ALA A 16 14.38 -8.54 -7.92
N LEU A 17 14.30 -9.28 -9.03
CA LEU A 17 14.14 -8.67 -10.35
C LEU A 17 12.73 -8.09 -10.50
N PRO A 18 12.59 -6.89 -11.08
CA PRO A 18 11.28 -6.35 -11.41
C PRO A 18 10.62 -7.19 -12.49
N GLY A 19 9.29 -7.26 -12.45
CA GLY A 19 8.49 -7.87 -13.50
C GLY A 19 7.95 -6.85 -14.49
N LYS A 20 7.09 -7.31 -15.42
CA LYS A 20 6.51 -6.45 -16.45
C LYS A 20 5.52 -5.46 -15.84
N GLU A 21 4.69 -5.95 -14.95
CA GLU A 21 3.69 -5.18 -14.23
C GLU A 21 4.05 -5.09 -12.72
N ARG A 22 3.29 -4.29 -11.97
CA ARG A 22 3.53 -4.08 -10.53
C ARG A 22 3.43 -5.38 -9.73
N GLN A 23 2.41 -6.19 -10.00
CA GLN A 23 2.16 -7.46 -9.32
C GLN A 23 3.25 -8.50 -9.59
N ASP A 24 3.85 -8.50 -10.78
CA ASP A 24 4.97 -9.40 -11.10
C ASP A 24 6.18 -9.06 -10.24
N SER A 25 6.42 -7.77 -10.01
CA SER A 25 7.49 -7.30 -9.12
C SER A 25 7.23 -7.66 -7.66
N VAL A 26 5.97 -7.57 -7.20
CA VAL A 26 5.56 -8.02 -5.87
C VAL A 26 5.73 -9.53 -5.72
N TYR A 27 5.37 -10.32 -6.74
CA TYR A 27 5.56 -11.77 -6.75
C TYR A 27 7.05 -12.14 -6.65
N SER A 28 7.92 -11.51 -7.43
CA SER A 28 9.38 -11.68 -7.31
C SER A 28 9.89 -11.38 -5.90
N GLY A 29 9.39 -10.30 -5.28
CA GLY A 29 9.70 -9.97 -3.89
C GLY A 29 9.23 -11.04 -2.90
N LEU A 30 7.99 -11.53 -3.04
CA LEU A 30 7.41 -12.59 -2.21
C LEU A 30 8.24 -13.89 -2.23
N GLN A 31 8.82 -14.23 -3.37
CA GLN A 31 9.68 -15.41 -3.51
C GLN A 31 11.01 -15.27 -2.77
N ALA A 32 11.45 -14.04 -2.48
CA ALA A 32 12.66 -13.74 -1.71
C ALA A 32 12.42 -13.57 -0.20
N VAL A 33 11.15 -13.45 0.23
CA VAL A 33 10.77 -13.37 1.64
C VAL A 33 11.07 -14.70 2.35
N ASP A 34 11.52 -14.62 3.61
CA ASP A 34 11.76 -15.81 4.42
C ASP A 34 10.48 -16.63 4.59
N LEU A 35 10.59 -17.96 4.48
CA LEU A 35 9.48 -18.88 4.70
C LEU A 35 8.95 -18.82 6.14
N ALA A 36 9.78 -18.39 7.10
CA ALA A 36 9.40 -18.19 8.49
C ALA A 36 8.68 -16.86 8.76
N SER A 37 8.61 -15.95 7.78
CA SER A 37 7.86 -14.69 7.95
C SER A 37 6.38 -14.97 8.18
N GLU A 38 5.78 -14.25 9.13
CA GLU A 38 4.37 -14.42 9.49
C GLU A 38 3.45 -13.46 8.73
N LEU A 39 4.02 -12.34 8.26
CA LEU A 39 3.35 -11.30 7.49
C LEU A 39 4.26 -10.86 6.35
N VAL A 40 3.65 -10.48 5.23
CA VAL A 40 4.29 -9.75 4.13
C VAL A 40 3.73 -8.34 4.12
N CYS A 41 4.61 -7.35 4.11
CA CYS A 41 4.26 -5.94 4.10
C CYS A 41 4.72 -5.34 2.76
N ILE A 42 3.77 -4.99 1.90
CA ILE A 42 4.02 -4.42 0.57
C ILE A 42 3.86 -2.91 0.69
N HIS A 43 4.91 -2.16 0.37
CA HIS A 43 4.92 -0.70 0.46
C HIS A 43 5.42 -0.07 -0.83
N ASP A 44 4.77 1.01 -1.25
CA ASP A 44 5.21 1.76 -2.43
C ASP A 44 6.39 2.65 -2.02
N SER A 45 7.54 2.51 -2.68
CA SER A 45 8.69 3.39 -2.45
C SER A 45 8.38 4.87 -2.71
N ALA A 46 7.37 5.16 -3.53
CA ALA A 46 6.85 6.50 -3.79
C ALA A 46 6.03 7.10 -2.62
N ARG A 47 5.84 6.38 -1.50
CA ARG A 47 5.19 6.89 -0.28
C ARG A 47 6.20 7.03 0.87
N PRO A 48 7.05 8.07 0.86
CA PRO A 48 8.13 8.21 1.84
C PRO A 48 7.67 8.69 3.23
N LEU A 49 6.38 8.99 3.41
CA LEU A 49 5.84 9.69 4.59
C LEU A 49 4.96 8.82 5.49
N VAL A 50 5.00 7.50 5.29
CA VAL A 50 4.31 6.58 6.18
C VAL A 50 4.87 6.73 7.61
N SER A 51 3.98 6.81 8.61
CA SER A 51 4.37 6.91 10.01
C SER A 51 4.55 5.52 10.64
N SER A 52 5.43 5.40 11.64
CA SER A 52 5.58 4.14 12.38
C SER A 52 4.28 3.71 13.07
N GLU A 53 3.49 4.67 13.55
CA GLU A 53 2.19 4.40 14.17
C GLU A 53 1.20 3.76 13.17
N ASP A 54 1.12 4.28 11.94
CA ASP A 54 0.26 3.71 10.89
C ASP A 54 0.74 2.31 10.49
N VAL A 55 2.07 2.11 10.40
CA VAL A 55 2.67 0.79 10.12
C VAL A 55 2.30 -0.23 11.20
N GLU A 56 2.43 0.13 12.48
CA GLU A 56 2.08 -0.75 13.61
C GLU A 56 0.59 -1.13 13.60
N LYS A 57 -0.29 -0.16 13.33
CA LYS A 57 -1.74 -0.42 13.23
C LYS A 57 -2.06 -1.42 12.13
N VAL A 58 -1.56 -1.20 10.90
CA VAL A 58 -1.88 -2.08 9.77
C VAL A 58 -1.23 -3.46 9.91
N LEU A 59 -0.06 -3.55 10.56
CA LEU A 59 0.54 -4.84 10.91
C LEU A 59 -0.33 -5.63 11.88
N LYS A 60 -0.83 -4.98 12.93
CA LYS A 60 -1.74 -5.60 13.90
C LYS A 60 -3.04 -6.06 13.24
N ASP A 61 -3.64 -5.22 12.41
CA ASP A 61 -4.88 -5.57 11.71
C ASP A 61 -4.65 -6.70 10.69
N GLY A 62 -3.52 -6.72 9.99
CA GLY A 62 -3.14 -7.79 9.07
C GLY A 62 -2.88 -9.11 9.80
N TRP A 63 -2.28 -9.07 10.99
CA TRP A 63 -2.13 -10.24 11.85
C TRP A 63 -3.49 -10.87 12.23
N LEU A 64 -4.42 -10.03 12.69
CA LEU A 64 -5.73 -10.45 13.19
C LEU A 64 -6.65 -10.93 12.06
N ASN A 65 -6.70 -10.18 10.95
CA ASN A 65 -7.66 -10.43 9.86
C ASN A 65 -7.08 -11.26 8.72
N GLY A 66 -5.76 -11.48 8.69
CA GLY A 66 -5.05 -12.17 7.62
C GLY A 66 -4.66 -11.27 6.45
N ALA A 67 -5.41 -10.20 6.19
CA ALA A 67 -5.08 -9.16 5.25
C ALA A 67 -5.61 -7.81 5.75
N ALA A 68 -4.76 -6.79 5.68
CA ALA A 68 -5.13 -5.41 5.98
C ALA A 68 -4.37 -4.43 5.09
N VAL A 69 -4.90 -3.23 4.94
CA VAL A 69 -4.34 -2.20 4.07
C VAL A 69 -4.62 -0.82 4.64
N LEU A 70 -3.64 0.08 4.53
CA LEU A 70 -3.89 1.48 4.85
C LEU A 70 -4.83 2.12 3.85
N GLY A 71 -5.77 2.91 4.35
CA GLY A 71 -6.62 3.76 3.52
C GLY A 71 -7.08 4.99 4.29
N VAL A 72 -7.58 5.98 3.56
CA VAL A 72 -8.25 7.15 4.15
C VAL A 72 -9.62 7.35 3.52
N PRO A 73 -10.62 7.87 4.25
CA PRO A 73 -11.92 8.17 3.65
C PRO A 73 -11.78 9.19 2.51
N VAL A 74 -12.54 9.03 1.44
CA VAL A 74 -12.53 10.00 0.33
C VAL A 74 -13.13 11.34 0.78
N LYS A 75 -12.40 12.43 0.54
CA LYS A 75 -12.88 13.81 0.81
C LYS A 75 -13.63 14.42 -0.37
N ALA A 76 -13.18 14.13 -1.59
CA ALA A 76 -13.75 14.69 -2.80
C ALA A 76 -15.16 14.12 -3.07
N THR A 77 -16.00 14.87 -3.77
CA THR A 77 -17.24 14.31 -4.31
C THR A 77 -16.90 13.49 -5.55
N ILE A 78 -17.14 12.19 -5.53
CA ILE A 78 -16.85 11.30 -6.66
C ILE A 78 -18.10 11.11 -7.53
N LYS A 79 -17.92 11.29 -8.84
CA LYS A 79 -18.94 11.06 -9.86
C LYS A 79 -18.51 9.88 -10.73
N GLU A 80 -19.46 9.01 -11.05
CA GLU A 80 -19.32 8.08 -12.16
C GLU A 80 -19.71 8.81 -13.46
N GLY A 81 -18.83 8.79 -14.45
CA GLY A 81 -19.07 9.37 -15.77
C GLY A 81 -19.20 8.29 -16.84
N ASN A 82 -19.93 8.58 -17.93
CA ASN A 82 -19.97 7.71 -19.11
C ASN A 82 -18.87 8.07 -20.13
N SER A 83 -18.81 7.34 -21.24
CA SER A 83 -17.84 7.56 -22.33
C SER A 83 -17.94 8.94 -23.00
N GLU A 84 -19.04 9.66 -22.81
CA GLU A 84 -19.28 11.00 -23.36
C GLU A 84 -19.03 12.11 -22.32
N SER A 85 -18.43 11.77 -21.17
CA SER A 85 -18.14 12.70 -20.05
C SER A 85 -19.37 13.29 -19.37
N PHE A 86 -20.54 12.65 -19.48
CA PHE A 86 -21.72 13.02 -18.70
C PHE A 86 -21.76 12.27 -17.37
N VAL A 87 -22.24 12.97 -16.33
CA VAL A 87 -22.44 12.40 -14.99
C VAL A 87 -23.55 11.34 -15.04
N VAL A 88 -23.22 10.11 -14.68
CA VAL A 88 -24.16 8.98 -14.52
C VAL A 88 -24.75 8.99 -13.11
N LYS A 89 -23.87 8.99 -12.10
CA LYS A 89 -24.30 9.05 -10.69
C LYS A 89 -23.24 9.68 -9.78
N THR A 90 -23.70 10.12 -8.62
CA THR A 90 -22.81 10.52 -7.52
C THR A 90 -22.63 9.32 -6.59
N LEU A 91 -21.40 8.94 -6.30
CA LEU A 91 -21.13 7.86 -5.35
C LEU A 91 -21.27 8.37 -3.92
N ASP A 92 -21.76 7.52 -3.01
CA ASP A 92 -21.79 7.88 -1.59
C ASP A 92 -20.38 7.86 -1.02
N ARG A 93 -19.76 9.04 -0.89
CA ARG A 93 -18.40 9.19 -0.38
C ARG A 93 -18.20 8.58 1.02
N LYS A 94 -19.26 8.37 1.81
CA LYS A 94 -19.16 7.77 3.15
C LYS A 94 -18.70 6.31 3.11
N THR A 95 -18.84 5.64 1.96
CA THR A 95 -18.42 4.25 1.78
C THR A 95 -17.16 4.13 0.92
N LEU A 96 -16.54 5.24 0.53
CA LEU A 96 -15.38 5.24 -0.36
C LEU A 96 -14.09 5.55 0.39
N TRP A 97 -13.05 4.82 0.04
CA TRP A 97 -11.71 4.93 0.64
C TRP A 97 -10.67 5.10 -0.47
N GLU A 98 -9.69 5.97 -0.22
CA GLU A 98 -8.49 6.09 -1.02
C GLU A 98 -7.46 5.12 -0.47
N MET A 99 -7.18 4.08 -1.24
CA MET A 99 -6.25 3.04 -0.83
C MET A 99 -4.80 3.55 -0.84
N GLN A 100 -4.07 3.17 0.19
CA GLN A 100 -2.67 3.50 0.39
C GLN A 100 -1.83 2.22 0.57
N THR A 101 -0.55 2.41 0.87
CA THR A 101 0.34 1.35 1.34
C THR A 101 0.99 1.82 2.65
N PRO A 102 1.32 0.92 3.60
CA PRO A 102 1.50 -0.52 3.39
C PRO A 102 0.22 -1.35 3.25
N GLN A 103 0.36 -2.47 2.56
CA GLN A 103 -0.62 -3.56 2.50
C GLN A 103 0.01 -4.79 3.18
N VAL A 104 -0.64 -5.32 4.21
CA VAL A 104 -0.12 -6.37 5.07
C VAL A 104 -0.94 -7.63 4.89
N ILE A 105 -0.31 -8.72 4.44
CA ILE A 105 -1.00 -9.96 4.06
C ILE A 105 -0.23 -11.16 4.62
N LYS A 106 -0.95 -12.18 5.10
CA LYS A 106 -0.32 -13.46 5.48
C LYS A 106 0.34 -14.11 4.26
N PRO A 107 1.60 -14.57 4.33
CA PRO A 107 2.32 -15.08 3.16
C PRO A 107 1.61 -16.24 2.45
N GLN A 108 0.99 -17.16 3.19
CA GLN A 108 0.27 -18.29 2.59
C GLN A 108 -0.99 -17.82 1.84
N LEU A 109 -1.66 -16.78 2.35
CA LEU A 109 -2.83 -16.18 1.69
C LEU A 109 -2.41 -15.51 0.39
N LEU A 110 -1.33 -14.72 0.42
CA LEU A 110 -0.80 -14.05 -0.77
C LEU A 110 -0.33 -15.03 -1.84
N ARG A 111 0.38 -16.10 -1.47
CA ARG A 111 0.82 -17.15 -2.40
C ARG A 111 -0.36 -17.83 -3.10
N LYS A 112 -1.39 -18.24 -2.35
CA LYS A 112 -2.62 -18.81 -2.91
C LYS A 112 -3.31 -17.87 -3.90
N GLY A 113 -3.30 -16.57 -3.59
CA GLY A 113 -3.91 -15.57 -4.46
C GLY A 113 -3.16 -15.44 -5.78
N PHE A 114 -1.83 -15.39 -5.75
CA PHE A 114 -1.01 -15.42 -6.96
C PHE A 114 -1.19 -16.71 -7.77
N GLU A 115 -1.27 -17.87 -7.11
CA GLU A 115 -1.58 -19.14 -7.78
C GLU A 115 -2.92 -19.09 -8.53
N LEU A 116 -3.97 -18.59 -7.87
CA LEU A 116 -5.29 -18.44 -8.47
C LEU A 116 -5.26 -17.49 -9.68
N VAL A 117 -4.77 -16.27 -9.48
CA VAL A 117 -4.67 -15.24 -10.53
C VAL A 117 -3.92 -15.76 -11.75
N ASN A 118 -2.79 -16.43 -11.54
CA ASN A 118 -1.98 -16.99 -12.63
C ASN A 118 -2.69 -18.15 -13.35
N SER A 119 -3.40 -19.01 -12.61
CA SER A 119 -4.10 -20.15 -13.18
C SER A 119 -5.34 -19.76 -14.00
N GLU A 120 -6.03 -18.70 -13.59
CA GLU A 120 -7.27 -18.22 -14.21
C GLU A 120 -7.07 -17.04 -15.17
N GLY A 121 -5.85 -16.47 -15.24
CA GLY A 121 -5.55 -15.32 -16.08
C GLY A 121 -6.31 -14.06 -15.68
N LEU A 122 -6.51 -13.86 -14.37
CA LEU A 122 -7.29 -12.74 -13.83
C LEU A 122 -6.50 -11.43 -13.90
N GLU A 123 -7.19 -10.33 -14.15
CA GLU A 123 -6.60 -9.00 -14.13
C GLU A 123 -6.48 -8.49 -12.69
N VAL A 124 -5.29 -8.07 -12.28
CA VAL A 124 -5.01 -7.56 -10.93
C VAL A 124 -4.90 -6.03 -11.00
N THR A 125 -5.78 -5.33 -10.30
CA THR A 125 -5.82 -3.86 -10.29
C THR A 125 -4.99 -3.24 -9.16
N ASP A 126 -4.80 -3.97 -8.05
CA ASP A 126 -3.91 -3.64 -6.92
C ASP A 126 -3.51 -4.93 -6.15
N ASP A 127 -2.60 -4.88 -5.17
CA ASP A 127 -2.16 -6.14 -4.52
C ASP A 127 -3.23 -6.75 -3.60
N VAL A 128 -4.19 -5.96 -3.11
CA VAL A 128 -5.29 -6.50 -2.29
C VAL A 128 -6.35 -7.20 -3.13
N SER A 129 -6.54 -6.83 -4.41
CA SER A 129 -7.44 -7.53 -5.32
C SER A 129 -7.07 -9.02 -5.49
N ILE A 130 -5.79 -9.36 -5.36
CA ILE A 130 -5.30 -10.74 -5.32
C ILE A 130 -5.96 -11.53 -4.17
N VAL A 131 -6.11 -10.89 -3.01
CA VAL A 131 -6.75 -11.46 -1.83
C VAL A 131 -8.27 -11.48 -1.98
N GLU A 132 -8.86 -10.46 -2.60
CA GLU A 132 -10.29 -10.39 -2.87
C GLU A 132 -10.77 -11.48 -3.83
N TYR A 133 -9.95 -11.89 -4.80
CA TYR A 133 -10.24 -13.04 -5.68
C TYR A 133 -10.41 -14.35 -4.89
N LEU A 134 -9.70 -14.51 -3.78
CA LEU A 134 -9.88 -15.64 -2.86
C LEU A 134 -11.14 -15.53 -1.98
N LYS A 135 -11.93 -14.48 -2.15
CA LYS A 135 -13.09 -14.13 -1.28
C LYS A 135 -12.69 -13.95 0.19
N HIS A 136 -11.41 -13.66 0.46
CA HIS A 136 -10.95 -13.35 1.79
C HIS A 136 -11.14 -11.86 2.07
N PRO A 137 -11.73 -11.47 3.22
CA PRO A 137 -11.95 -10.07 3.52
C PRO A 137 -10.64 -9.32 3.76
N VAL A 138 -10.52 -8.12 3.21
CA VAL A 138 -9.39 -7.22 3.43
C VAL A 138 -9.83 -6.11 4.39
N TYR A 139 -9.14 -5.98 5.53
CA TYR A 139 -9.47 -4.95 6.52
C TYR A 139 -8.84 -3.61 6.14
N ILE A 140 -9.62 -2.53 6.15
CA ILE A 140 -9.10 -1.18 5.92
C ILE A 140 -8.70 -0.58 7.27
N THR A 141 -7.40 -0.38 7.46
CA THR A 141 -6.84 0.37 8.59
C THR A 141 -6.80 1.85 8.21
N GLU A 142 -7.45 2.69 9.01
CA GLU A 142 -7.42 4.14 8.78
C GLU A 142 -6.00 4.68 8.99
N GLY A 143 -5.43 5.29 7.94
CA GLY A 143 -4.11 5.91 7.94
C GLY A 143 -4.16 7.44 7.91
N SER A 144 -3.03 8.06 7.57
CA SER A 144 -2.92 9.51 7.46
C SER A 144 -3.02 10.02 6.02
N TYR A 145 -3.70 11.17 5.83
CA TYR A 145 -3.69 11.90 4.56
C TYR A 145 -2.30 12.41 4.18
N THR A 146 -1.36 12.48 5.13
CA THR A 146 0.03 12.87 4.85
C THR A 146 0.84 11.75 4.21
N ASN A 147 0.36 10.51 4.20
CA ASN A 147 0.98 9.37 3.52
C ASN A 147 0.73 9.41 1.99
N ILE A 148 1.05 10.55 1.38
CA ILE A 148 0.83 10.79 -0.04
C ILE A 148 1.76 9.91 -0.89
N LYS A 149 1.27 9.56 -2.09
CA LYS A 149 2.12 8.98 -3.13
C LYS A 149 2.68 10.12 -3.96
N VAL A 150 4.01 10.19 -4.04
CA VAL A 150 4.69 11.15 -4.90
C VAL A 150 4.60 10.66 -6.34
N THR A 151 3.79 11.33 -7.16
CA THR A 151 3.53 10.96 -8.56
C THR A 151 3.87 12.09 -9.53
N THR A 152 3.88 13.33 -9.05
CA THR A 152 4.14 14.54 -9.80
C THR A 152 5.25 15.36 -9.13
N PRO A 153 5.89 16.30 -9.85
CA PRO A 153 6.84 17.23 -9.25
C PRO A 153 6.26 18.06 -8.10
N ASP A 154 4.98 18.43 -8.18
CA ASP A 154 4.31 19.22 -7.12
C ASP A 154 4.16 18.41 -5.82
N ASP A 155 3.99 17.08 -5.91
CA ASP A 155 3.94 16.20 -4.74
C ASP A 155 5.26 16.20 -3.96
N ILE A 156 6.40 16.43 -4.63
CA ILE A 156 7.72 16.51 -3.98
C ILE A 156 7.75 17.69 -3.02
N LEU A 157 7.30 18.88 -3.48
CA LEU A 157 7.27 20.09 -2.65
C LEU A 157 6.39 19.87 -1.42
N LEU A 158 5.22 19.23 -1.61
CA LEU A 158 4.34 18.89 -0.50
C LEU A 158 5.03 17.92 0.48
N ALA A 159 5.70 16.89 -0.03
CA ALA A 159 6.37 15.89 0.79
C ALA A 159 7.52 16.48 1.62
N GLU A 160 8.34 17.35 1.02
CA GLU A 160 9.42 18.05 1.71
C GLU A 160 8.90 18.93 2.86
N ARG A 161 7.79 19.65 2.62
CA ARG A 161 7.17 20.48 3.66
C ARG A 161 6.63 19.64 4.81
N ILE A 162 5.98 18.52 4.53
CA ILE A 162 5.50 17.59 5.57
C ILE A 162 6.68 17.05 6.40
N LEU A 163 7.77 16.60 5.75
CA LEU A 163 8.98 16.12 6.44
C LEU A 163 9.57 17.19 7.36
N SER A 164 9.65 18.44 6.87
CA SER A 164 10.21 19.55 7.66
C SER A 164 9.38 19.90 8.90
N LEU A 165 8.05 19.74 8.85
CA LEU A 165 7.19 19.99 10.01
C LEU A 165 7.34 18.89 11.07
N ASN A 166 7.56 17.65 10.64
CA ASN A 166 7.74 16.52 11.53
C ASN A 166 9.10 16.56 12.25
N SER A 167 10.17 17.01 11.59
CA SER A 167 11.48 17.15 12.25
C SER A 167 11.49 18.22 13.35
N VAL A 168 10.71 19.29 13.20
CA VAL A 168 10.53 20.33 14.21
C VAL A 168 9.72 19.83 15.41
N LYS A 169 8.73 18.96 15.21
CA LYS A 169 7.96 18.36 16.31
C LYS A 169 8.75 17.33 17.12
N SER A 170 9.68 16.61 16.50
CA SER A 170 10.53 15.62 17.19
C SER A 170 11.70 16.24 17.96
N SER A 171 11.91 17.56 17.84
CA SER A 171 13.00 18.31 18.49
C SER A 171 12.51 19.30 19.55
N ALA A 172 11.21 19.30 19.86
CA ALA A 172 10.57 20.05 20.94
C ALA A 172 10.04 19.08 22.01
#